data_AF-A0A6G1YRT9-F1
#
_entry.id   AF-A0A6G1YRT9-F1
#
_cell.length_a   1.000
_cell.length_b   1.000
_cell.length_c   1.000
_cell.angle_alpha   90.00
_cell.angle_beta   90.00
_cell.angle_gamma   90.00
#
_symmetry.space_group_name_H-M   'P 1'
#
loop_
_entity.id
_entity.type
_entity.pdbx_description
1 polymer ?
#
loop_
_entity_poly.entity_id
_entity_poly.type
_entity_poly.pdbx_seq_one_letter_code
_entity_poly.pdbx_strand_id
1 'polypeptide(L)'
;MGVATWDSSFVSVGVNGRWVTFGGLTGADVKLNVQSLYSNQIKLIGSTGGTRNDFREIIDMSKELKIRVWKKFKLDEAKEALQA
;
A
#
# COMPACT_ATOMS: atom_id res chain seq x y z
N MET A 1 6.04 -6.19 2.20
CA MET A 1 5.29 -6.04 0.94
C MET A 1 6.30 -5.83 -0.18
N GLY A 2 6.10 -6.46 -1.35
CA GLY A 2 7.12 -6.60 -2.39
C GLY A 2 7.42 -8.08 -2.65
N VAL A 3 8.60 -8.38 -3.20
CA VAL A 3 9.00 -9.74 -3.63
C VAL A 3 8.72 -10.81 -2.57
N ALA A 4 9.13 -10.57 -1.32
CA ALA A 4 8.99 -11.54 -0.22
C ALA A 4 7.55 -11.99 0.08
N THR A 5 6.55 -11.24 -0.34
CA THR A 5 5.12 -11.53 -0.07
C THR A 5 4.29 -11.64 -1.33
N TRP A 6 4.88 -11.53 -2.51
CA TRP A 6 4.15 -11.37 -3.76
C TRP A 6 3.27 -12.60 -4.06
N ASP A 7 3.88 -13.79 -4.06
CA ASP A 7 3.19 -15.03 -4.42
C ASP A 7 2.07 -15.36 -3.43
N SER A 8 2.33 -15.27 -2.12
CA SER A 8 1.33 -15.55 -1.08
C SER A 8 0.17 -14.56 -1.09
N SER A 9 0.43 -13.28 -1.42
CA SER A 9 -0.62 -12.27 -1.58
C SER A 9 -1.45 -12.53 -2.84
N PHE A 10 -0.81 -12.87 -3.97
CA PHE A 10 -1.49 -13.09 -5.24
C PHE A 10 -2.45 -14.29 -5.20
N VAL A 11 -2.03 -15.42 -4.61
CA VAL A 11 -2.89 -16.61 -4.48
C VAL A 11 -4.07 -16.40 -3.54
N SER A 12 -4.00 -15.40 -2.67
CA SER A 12 -5.08 -15.04 -1.75
C SER A 12 -6.18 -14.19 -2.42
N VAL A 13 -5.95 -13.72 -3.65
CA VAL A 13 -6.92 -12.91 -4.39
C VAL A 13 -7.99 -13.83 -4.99
N GLY A 14 -9.25 -13.62 -4.58
CA GLY A 14 -10.39 -14.37 -5.10
C GLY A 14 -10.72 -14.06 -6.56
N VAL A 15 -11.64 -14.84 -7.14
CA VAL A 15 -12.17 -14.62 -8.49
C VAL A 15 -12.77 -13.22 -8.61
N ASN A 16 -12.49 -12.52 -9.72
CA ASN A 16 -12.81 -11.11 -9.99
C ASN A 16 -12.20 -10.12 -8.98
N GLY A 17 -11.25 -10.57 -8.16
CA GLY A 17 -10.60 -9.78 -7.14
C GLY A 17 -9.74 -8.67 -7.72
N ARG A 18 -9.46 -7.66 -6.89
CA ARG A 18 -8.60 -6.53 -7.22
C ARG A 18 -7.45 -6.48 -6.24
N TRP A 19 -6.23 -6.46 -6.75
CA TRP A 19 -5.04 -6.28 -5.95
C TRP A 19 -4.39 -4.95 -6.27
N VAL A 20 -4.25 -4.11 -5.24
CA VAL A 20 -3.59 -2.80 -5.33
C VAL A 20 -2.20 -2.91 -4.73
N THR A 21 -1.20 -2.38 -5.43
CA THR A 21 0.17 -2.21 -4.94
C THR A 21 0.61 -0.76 -5.04
N PHE A 22 1.38 -0.29 -4.06
CA PHE A 22 1.90 1.08 -3.98
C PHE A 22 3.41 1.14 -3.72
N GLY A 23 4.10 0.00 -3.82
CA GLY A 23 5.55 -0.08 -3.62
C GLY A 23 6.06 -1.50 -3.45
N GLY A 24 7.38 -1.63 -3.29
CA GLY A 24 8.08 -2.91 -3.15
C GLY A 24 9.20 -2.84 -2.12
N LEU A 25 8.83 -2.83 -0.83
CA LEU A 25 9.78 -2.72 0.30
C LEU A 25 10.86 -3.81 0.28
N THR A 26 10.50 -5.03 -0.13
CA THR A 26 11.44 -6.16 -0.23
C THR A 26 11.95 -6.40 -1.66
N GLY A 27 11.80 -5.41 -2.55
CA GLY A 27 12.19 -5.45 -3.96
C GLY A 27 11.02 -5.16 -4.90
N ALA A 28 11.36 -4.69 -6.11
CA ALA A 28 10.39 -4.26 -7.12
C ALA A 28 10.06 -5.34 -8.16
N ASP A 29 11.02 -6.23 -8.48
CA ASP A 29 10.87 -7.21 -9.55
C ASP A 29 10.20 -8.50 -9.07
N VAL A 30 9.05 -8.82 -9.65
CA VAL A 30 8.21 -9.95 -9.26
C VAL A 30 7.83 -10.79 -10.46
N LYS A 31 7.63 -12.09 -10.25
CA LYS A 31 7.09 -12.98 -11.28
C LYS A 31 5.56 -13.01 -11.17
N LEU A 32 4.88 -13.07 -12.31
CA LEU A 32 3.43 -13.15 -12.36
C LEU A 32 3.00 -14.42 -13.10
N ASN A 33 2.19 -15.26 -12.44
CA ASN A 33 1.52 -16.34 -13.12
C ASN A 33 0.32 -15.78 -13.91
N VAL A 34 0.49 -15.67 -15.23
CA VAL A 34 -0.53 -15.13 -16.14
C VAL A 34 -1.77 -16.02 -16.22
N GLN A 35 -1.62 -17.34 -16.05
CA GLN A 35 -2.77 -18.27 -16.06
C GLN A 35 -3.71 -18.01 -14.88
N SER A 36 -3.15 -17.90 -13.67
CA SER A 36 -3.94 -17.55 -12.49
C SER A 36 -4.56 -16.16 -12.59
N LEU A 37 -3.89 -15.20 -13.26
CA LEU A 37 -4.42 -13.86 -13.50
C LEU A 37 -5.72 -13.90 -14.32
N TYR A 38 -5.70 -14.52 -15.51
CA TYR A 38 -6.89 -14.51 -16.39
C TYR A 38 -7.97 -15.49 -15.93
N SER A 39 -7.59 -16.65 -15.37
CA SER A 39 -8.56 -17.67 -14.95
C SER A 39 -9.43 -17.17 -13.80
N ASN A 40 -8.83 -16.37 -12.91
CA ASN A 40 -9.55 -15.71 -11.82
C ASN A 40 -9.98 -14.28 -12.17
N GLN A 41 -9.75 -13.78 -13.39
CA GLN A 41 -10.11 -12.42 -13.81
C GLN A 41 -9.63 -11.33 -12.83
N ILE A 42 -8.43 -11.50 -12.29
CA ILE A 42 -7.86 -10.60 -11.28
C ILE A 42 -7.42 -9.30 -11.94
N LYS A 43 -7.70 -8.17 -11.30
CA LYS A 43 -7.16 -6.85 -11.67
C LYS A 43 -5.96 -6.50 -10.80
N LEU A 44 -4.83 -6.25 -11.43
CA LEU A 44 -3.63 -5.72 -10.76
C LEU A 44 -3.53 -4.21 -11.01
N ILE A 45 -3.49 -3.43 -9.94
CA ILE A 45 -3.58 -1.96 -9.98
C ILE A 45 -2.38 -1.35 -9.26
N GLY A 46 -1.63 -0.51 -9.96
CA GLY A 46 -0.63 0.36 -9.33
C GLY A 46 -1.29 1.62 -8.79
N SER A 47 -0.92 2.03 -7.58
CA SER A 47 -1.37 3.30 -6.98
C SER A 47 -0.18 4.06 -6.39
N THR A 48 -0.23 5.39 -6.46
CA THR A 48 0.78 6.25 -5.84
C THR A 48 0.13 7.54 -5.35
N GLY A 49 0.39 7.87 -4.08
CA GLY A 49 -0.21 9.04 -3.44
C GLY A 49 -1.75 9.00 -3.46
N GLY A 50 -2.33 10.17 -3.72
CA GLY A 50 -3.76 10.37 -3.87
C GLY A 50 -4.04 11.76 -4.43
N THR A 51 -5.27 12.02 -4.81
CA THR A 51 -5.69 13.34 -5.28
C THR A 51 -5.93 14.30 -4.11
N ARG A 52 -6.04 15.61 -4.42
CA ARG A 52 -6.48 16.60 -3.42
C ARG A 52 -7.91 16.35 -2.91
N ASN A 53 -8.73 15.61 -3.66
CA ASN A 53 -10.07 15.26 -3.23
C ASN A 53 -10.00 14.10 -2.23
N ASP A 54 -9.21 13.07 -2.51
CA ASP A 54 -8.95 11.96 -1.58
C ASP A 54 -8.47 12.48 -0.22
N PHE A 55 -7.57 13.48 -0.23
CA PHE A 55 -7.10 14.11 1.01
C PHE A 55 -8.22 14.79 1.80
N ARG A 56 -9.15 15.48 1.12
CA ARG A 56 -10.30 16.11 1.78
C ARG A 56 -11.23 15.06 2.38
N GLU A 57 -11.52 14.01 1.63
CA GLU A 57 -12.35 12.90 2.10
C GLU A 57 -11.76 12.25 3.36
N ILE A 58 -10.45 12.03 3.41
CA ILE A 58 -9.77 11.50 4.61
C ILE A 58 -9.91 12.45 5.81
N ILE A 59 -9.80 13.77 5.60
CA ILE A 59 -9.99 14.77 6.67
C ILE A 59 -11.43 14.72 7.18
N ASP A 60 -12.41 14.66 6.29
CA ASP A 60 -13.83 14.62 6.65
C ASP A 60 -14.16 13.35 7.47
N MET A 61 -13.52 12.23 7.14
CA MET A 61 -13.62 10.96 7.87
C MET A 61 -12.75 10.89 9.15
N SER A 62 -11.92 11.90 9.44
CA SER A 62 -10.88 11.81 10.47
C SER A 62 -11.39 11.45 11.87
N LYS A 63 -12.63 11.82 12.20
CA LYS A 63 -13.27 11.51 13.50
C LYS A 63 -13.52 10.01 13.70
N GLU A 64 -13.63 9.26 12.61
CA GLU A 64 -13.84 7.81 12.62
C GLU A 64 -12.51 7.03 12.57
N LEU A 65 -11.41 7.72 12.25
CA LEU A 65 -10.10 7.10 12.09
C LEU A 65 -9.31 7.10 13.40
N LYS A 66 -8.76 5.93 13.76
CA LYS A 66 -7.79 5.83 14.85
C LYS A 66 -6.38 6.20 14.37
N ILE A 67 -6.06 7.49 14.44
CA ILE A 67 -4.74 8.01 14.08
C ILE A 67 -3.71 7.61 15.15
N ARG A 68 -2.63 6.93 14.74
CA ARG A 68 -1.53 6.52 15.63
C ARG A 68 -0.30 7.40 15.36
N VAL A 69 0.10 8.15 16.39
CA VAL A 69 1.39 8.86 16.40
C VAL A 69 2.40 7.98 17.12
N TRP A 70 3.50 7.65 16.45
CA TRP A 70 4.55 6.81 17.05
C TRP A 70 5.46 7.59 18.00
N LYS A 71 6.05 8.69 17.52
CA LYS A 71 6.94 9.58 18.28
C LYS A 71 6.69 11.04 17.89
N LYS A 72 7.02 11.95 18.81
CA LYS A 72 7.00 13.40 18.59
C LYS A 72 8.40 13.95 18.82
N PHE A 73 8.83 14.83 17.94
CA PHE A 73 10.12 15.49 17.97
C PHE A 73 9.89 17.00 17.89
N LYS A 74 10.79 17.78 18.49
CA LYS A 74 10.85 19.22 18.26
C LYS A 74 11.40 19.49 16.86
N LEU A 75 11.21 20.72 16.38
CA LEU A 75 11.60 21.09 15.03
C LEU A 75 13.14 21.02 14.82
N ASP A 76 13.92 21.32 15.84
CA ASP A 76 15.39 21.20 15.86
C ASP A 76 15.90 19.75 15.86
N GLU A 77 15.04 18.78 16.16
CA GLU A 77 15.34 17.33 16.18
C GLU A 77 14.96 16.63 14.86
N ALA A 78 14.85 17.37 13.75
CA ALA A 78 14.37 16.83 12.47
C ALA A 78 15.26 15.72 11.90
N LYS A 79 16.57 15.76 12.18
CA LYS A 79 17.51 14.74 11.71
C LYS A 79 17.30 13.42 12.45
N GLU A 80 17.12 13.49 13.76
CA GLU A 80 16.81 12.36 14.63
C GLU A 80 15.46 11.75 14.22
N ALA A 81 14.46 12.59 13.90
CA ALA A 81 13.15 12.13 13.44
C ALA A 81 13.21 11.31 12.14
N LEU A 82 14.09 11.66 11.19
CA LEU A 82 14.26 10.91 9.93
C LEU A 82 15.02 9.59 10.10
N GLN A 83 15.79 9.44 11.19
CA GLN A 83 16.56 8.23 11.50
C GLN A 83 15.84 7.30 12.50
N ALA A 84 14.71 7.76 13.04
CA ALA A 84 14.04 7.17 14.19
C ALA A 84 13.46 5.79 13.95
#